data_AF-A0A2U9BT63-F1
#
_entry.id   AF-A0A2U9BT63-F1
#
_cell.length_a   1.000
_cell.length_b   1.000
_cell.length_c   1.000
_cell.angle_alpha   90.00
_cell.angle_beta   90.00
_cell.angle_gamma   90.00
#
_symmetry.space_group_name_H-M   'P 1'
#
loop_
_entity.id
_entity.type
_entity.pdbx_description
1 polymer ?
#
loop_
_entity_poly.entity_id
_entity_poly.type
_entity_poly.pdbx_seq_one_letter_code
_entity_poly.pdbx_strand_id
1 'polypeptide(L)'
;METLILTPPPGTPDIDKEGEEGRKAREVCFVNIQRELRTRGVFLRHEYPKIYNQLCEFVESNRRFTPTTIYPIDKRTGKQFMCMIMAASEPRTLDWLGTPHLLDDII
;
A
#
# COMPACT_ATOMS: atom_id res chain seq x y z
N MET A 1 10.26 9.75 -12.32
CA MET A 1 9.55 9.75 -11.03
C MET A 1 9.43 8.29 -10.60
N GLU A 2 9.98 7.91 -9.45
CA GLU A 2 9.93 6.52 -8.98
C GLU A 2 8.51 6.18 -8.54
N THR A 3 8.07 4.94 -8.79
CA THR A 3 6.76 4.42 -8.36
C THR A 3 6.98 3.24 -7.41
N LEU A 4 6.40 3.33 -6.22
CA LEU A 4 6.35 2.28 -5.21
C LEU A 4 4.93 1.74 -5.11
N ILE A 5 4.77 0.45 -5.31
CA ILE A 5 3.48 -0.23 -5.16
C ILE A 5 3.55 -1.12 -3.93
N LEU A 6 2.69 -0.86 -2.94
CA LEU A 6 2.63 -1.58 -1.69
C LEU A 6 1.43 -2.52 -1.70
N THR A 7 1.71 -3.80 -1.91
CA THR A 7 0.75 -4.91 -1.84
C THR A 7 1.04 -5.81 -0.64
N PRO A 8 0.08 -6.65 -0.24
CA PRO A 8 0.32 -7.75 0.67
C PRO A 8 1.50 -8.60 0.21
N PRO A 9 2.43 -8.96 1.11
CA PRO A 9 3.53 -9.82 0.73
C PRO A 9 3.03 -11.18 0.21
N PRO A 10 3.69 -11.76 -0.80
CA PRO A 10 3.33 -13.09 -1.30
C PRO A 10 3.49 -14.12 -0.18
N GLY A 11 2.48 -14.98 0.01
CA GLY A 11 2.45 -15.97 1.10
C GLY A 11 1.86 -15.46 2.41
N THR A 12 1.31 -14.24 2.45
CA THR A 12 0.47 -13.82 3.58
C THR A 12 -0.76 -14.74 3.65
N PRO A 13 -1.13 -15.29 4.82
CA PRO A 13 -2.37 -16.06 4.97
C PRO A 13 -3.56 -15.28 4.45
N ASP A 14 -4.63 -15.99 4.09
CA ASP A 14 -5.86 -15.42 3.52
C ASP A 14 -6.30 -14.16 4.30
N ILE A 15 -5.98 -12.98 3.76
CA ILE A 15 -6.19 -11.66 4.39
C ILE A 15 -7.68 -11.43 4.65
N ASP A 16 -8.51 -12.11 3.87
CA ASP A 16 -9.96 -12.06 3.92
C ASP A 16 -10.54 -12.99 4.98
N LYS A 17 -9.73 -13.85 5.60
CA LYS A 17 -10.17 -14.73 6.67
C LYS A 17 -10.66 -13.90 7.87
N GLU A 18 -11.77 -14.33 8.45
CA GLU A 18 -12.27 -13.76 9.68
C GLU A 18 -11.53 -14.32 10.90
N GLY A 19 -11.57 -13.58 12.01
CA GLY A 19 -10.93 -13.97 13.26
C GLY A 19 -9.43 -13.66 13.32
N GLU A 20 -8.76 -14.29 14.29
CA GLU A 20 -7.39 -13.98 14.70
C GLU A 20 -6.36 -14.23 13.59
N GLU A 21 -6.54 -15.27 12.78
CA GLU A 21 -5.61 -15.60 11.69
C GLU A 21 -5.61 -14.54 10.59
N GLY A 22 -6.79 -14.07 10.18
CA GLY A 22 -6.87 -12.97 9.23
C GLY A 22 -6.42 -11.64 9.81
N ARG A 23 -6.66 -11.38 11.11
CA ARG A 23 -6.10 -10.20 11.77
C ARG A 23 -4.58 -10.19 11.70
N LYS A 24 -3.93 -11.32 12.01
CA LYS A 24 -2.46 -11.46 11.89
C LYS A 24 -1.97 -11.25 10.47
N ALA A 25 -2.66 -11.77 9.46
CA ALA A 25 -2.34 -11.53 8.06
C ALA A 25 -2.38 -10.02 7.71
N ARG A 26 -3.42 -9.32 8.16
CA ARG A 26 -3.54 -7.86 7.96
C ARG A 26 -2.50 -7.07 8.74
N GLU A 27 -2.16 -7.49 9.97
CA GLU A 27 -1.07 -6.90 10.76
C GLU A 27 0.27 -7.00 10.01
N VAL A 28 0.58 -8.16 9.43
CA VAL A 28 1.80 -8.35 8.60
C VAL A 28 1.80 -7.40 7.40
N CYS A 29 0.67 -7.28 6.69
CA CYS A 29 0.53 -6.33 5.58
C CYS A 29 0.77 -4.88 6.04
N PHE A 30 0.19 -4.48 7.17
CA PHE A 30 0.36 -3.14 7.72
C PHE A 30 1.82 -2.84 8.11
N VAL A 31 2.47 -3.77 8.80
CA VAL A 31 3.89 -3.65 9.18
C VAL A 31 4.77 -3.53 7.94
N ASN A 32 4.48 -4.29 6.88
CA ASN A 32 5.23 -4.20 5.62
C ASN A 32 5.09 -2.82 4.96
N ILE A 33 3.85 -2.31 4.84
CA ILE A 33 3.56 -0.97 4.30
C ILE A 33 4.30 0.11 5.09
N GLN A 34 4.21 0.06 6.42
CA GLN A 34 4.92 1.00 7.28
C GLN A 34 6.43 0.92 7.11
N ARG A 35 6.99 -0.29 7.03
CA ARG A 35 8.43 -0.50 6.90
C ARG A 35 8.98 0.09 5.60
N GLU A 36 8.30 -0.14 4.49
CA GLU A 36 8.72 0.37 3.18
C GLU A 36 8.74 1.90 3.11
N LEU A 37 7.73 2.53 3.71
CA LEU A 37 7.64 3.99 3.81
C LEU A 37 8.65 4.56 4.81
N ARG A 38 8.80 3.93 5.98
CA ARG A 38 9.74 4.37 7.02
C ARG A 38 11.19 4.30 6.54
N THR A 39 11.53 3.32 5.70
CA THR A 39 12.88 3.19 5.11
C THR A 39 13.24 4.39 4.21
N ARG A 40 12.23 5.07 3.66
CA ARG A 40 12.34 6.31 2.87
C ARG A 40 12.11 7.59 3.71
N GLY A 41 12.01 7.44 5.03
CA GLY A 41 11.77 8.54 5.97
C GLY A 41 10.33 9.08 5.97
N VAL A 42 9.37 8.29 5.47
CA VAL A 42 7.96 8.66 5.41
C VAL A 42 7.22 8.04 6.60
N PHE A 43 6.56 8.88 7.40
CA PHE A 43 5.81 8.46 8.59
C PHE A 43 4.32 8.65 8.36
N LEU A 44 3.63 7.57 7.96
CA LEU A 44 2.18 7.59 7.66
C LEU A 44 1.34 8.26 8.75
N ARG A 45 1.62 7.97 10.03
CA ARG A 45 0.85 8.55 11.15
C ARG A 45 0.91 10.07 11.20
N HIS A 46 2.01 10.68 10.78
CA HIS A 46 2.22 12.12 10.84
C HIS A 46 1.85 12.80 9.53
N GLU A 47 2.27 12.23 8.40
CA GLU A 47 2.10 12.83 7.07
C GLU A 47 0.75 12.49 6.43
N TYR A 48 0.21 11.30 6.71
CA TYR A 48 -1.02 10.77 6.10
C TYR A 48 -1.92 10.09 7.15
N PRO A 49 -2.36 10.81 8.21
CA PRO A 49 -3.09 10.22 9.34
C PRO A 49 -4.40 9.52 8.92
N LYS A 50 -5.06 9.99 7.85
CA LYS A 50 -6.26 9.35 7.30
C LYS A 50 -5.98 7.94 6.79
N ILE A 51 -4.90 7.77 6.02
CA ILE A 51 -4.49 6.47 5.46
C ILE A 51 -4.02 5.55 6.58
N TYR A 52 -3.28 6.09 7.54
CA TYR A 52 -2.89 5.35 8.74
C TYR A 52 -4.11 4.77 9.47
N ASN A 53 -5.14 5.58 9.71
CA ASN A 53 -6.37 5.13 10.36
C ASN A 53 -7.11 4.08 9.53
N GLN A 54 -7.20 4.24 8.21
CA GLN A 54 -7.81 3.24 7.33
C GLN A 54 -7.08 1.90 7.40
N LEU A 55 -5.75 1.92 7.48
CA LEU A 55 -4.96 0.70 7.67
C LEU A 55 -5.19 0.06 9.04
N CYS A 56 -5.35 0.85 10.11
CA CYS A 56 -5.73 0.32 11.43
C CYS A 56 -7.12 -0.32 11.40
N GLU A 57 -8.12 0.36 10.82
CA GLU A 57 -9.48 -0.18 10.67
C GLU A 57 -9.51 -1.45 9.81
N PHE A 58 -8.65 -1.51 8.79
CA PHE A 58 -8.46 -2.71 7.99
C PHE A 58 -7.95 -3.86 8.84
N VAL A 59 -6.90 -3.65 9.64
CA VAL A 59 -6.38 -4.67 10.56
C VAL A 59 -7.46 -5.15 11.54
N GLU A 60 -8.04 -4.21 12.28
CA GLU A 60 -8.93 -4.49 13.42
C GLU A 60 -10.28 -5.06 12.99
N SER A 61 -10.89 -4.51 11.94
CA SER A 61 -12.28 -4.79 11.55
C SER A 61 -12.43 -5.38 10.15
N ASN A 62 -11.33 -5.74 9.48
CA ASN A 62 -11.33 -6.15 8.07
C ASN A 62 -12.01 -5.12 7.15
N ARG A 63 -11.98 -3.83 7.53
CA ARG A 63 -12.59 -2.77 6.74
C ARG A 63 -11.72 -2.49 5.53
N ARG A 64 -12.10 -3.04 4.38
CA ARG A 64 -11.41 -2.77 3.11
C ARG A 64 -11.51 -1.29 2.75
N PHE A 65 -10.46 -0.79 2.11
CA PHE A 65 -10.39 0.57 1.58
C PHE A 65 -9.94 0.53 0.13
N THR A 66 -10.32 1.55 -0.63
CA THR A 66 -9.95 1.67 -2.04
C THR A 66 -8.44 1.90 -2.16
N PRO A 67 -7.78 1.32 -3.18
CA PRO A 67 -6.40 1.63 -3.50
C PRO A 67 -6.15 3.14 -3.44
N THR A 68 -5.16 3.55 -2.68
CA THR A 68 -4.88 4.97 -2.44
C THR A 68 -3.49 5.31 -2.93
N THR A 69 -3.40 6.34 -3.76
CA THR A 69 -2.14 6.87 -4.27
C THR A 69 -1.77 8.14 -3.53
N ILE A 70 -0.54 8.21 -3.04
CA ILE A 70 0.07 9.38 -2.40
C ILE A 70 1.40 9.72 -3.06
N TYR A 71 1.87 10.94 -2.82
CA TYR A 71 3.11 11.46 -3.39
C TYR A 71 4.07 11.96 -2.30
N PRO A 72 4.63 11.05 -1.49
CA PRO A 72 5.60 11.40 -0.47
C PRO A 72 6.95 11.86 -1.04
N ILE A 73 7.71 12.56 -0.20
CA ILE A 73 9.11 12.92 -0.46
C ILE A 73 10.00 11.88 0.22
N ASP A 74 10.85 11.21 -0.54
CA ASP A 74 11.90 10.36 0.04
C ASP A 74 12.94 11.25 0.72
N LYS A 75 13.02 11.15 2.05
CA LYS A 75 13.94 11.96 2.86
C LYS A 75 15.40 11.63 2.61
N ARG A 76 15.73 10.44 2.08
CA ARG A 76 17.11 10.07 1.72
C ARG A 76 17.60 10.81 0.48
N THR A 77 16.72 11.01 -0.51
CA THR A 77 17.08 11.54 -1.82
C THR A 77 16.58 12.96 -2.07
N GLY A 78 15.61 13.42 -1.27
CA GLY A 78 14.91 14.69 -1.45
C GLY A 78 13.92 14.69 -2.62
N LYS A 79 13.72 13.57 -3.31
CA LYS A 79 12.85 13.48 -4.49
C LYS A 79 11.47 12.95 -4.12
N GLN A 80 10.45 13.45 -4.82
CA GLN A 80 9.09 12.92 -4.72
C GLN A 80 9.00 11.58 -5.45
N PHE A 81 8.26 10.64 -4.87
CA PHE A 81 7.92 9.37 -5.50
C PHE A 81 6.41 9.15 -5.41
N MET A 82 5.86 8.38 -6.35
CA MET A 82 4.48 7.94 -6.29
C MET A 82 4.42 6.68 -5.42
N CYS A 83 3.53 6.64 -4.43
CA CYS A 83 3.31 5.46 -3.61
C CYS A 83 1.84 5.05 -3.67
N MET A 84 1.58 3.86 -4.20
CA MET A 84 0.25 3.27 -4.27
C MET A 84 0.10 2.21 -3.19
N ILE A 85 -0.95 2.30 -2.37
CA ILE A 85 -1.22 1.38 -1.25
C ILE A 85 -2.43 0.52 -1.59
N MET A 86 -2.23 -0.80 -1.68
CA MET A 86 -3.21 -1.80 -2.11
C MET A 86 -3.31 -2.95 -1.09
N ALA A 87 -3.80 -2.70 0.12
CA ALA A 87 -3.78 -3.71 1.19
C ALA A 87 -4.83 -4.83 1.05
N ALA A 88 -5.92 -4.62 0.29
CA ALA A 88 -7.00 -5.60 0.10
C ALA A 88 -7.75 -5.37 -1.22
N SER A 89 -7.02 -5.26 -2.32
CA SER A 89 -7.60 -5.07 -3.64
C SER A 89 -8.00 -6.42 -4.24
N GLU A 90 -9.24 -6.55 -4.70
CA GLU A 90 -9.58 -7.61 -5.64
C GLU A 90 -8.70 -7.47 -6.91
N PRO A 91 -8.29 -8.59 -7.52
CA PRO A 91 -7.35 -8.59 -8.66
C PRO A 91 -7.82 -7.79 -9.89
N ARG A 92 -9.11 -7.39 -9.93
CA ARG A 92 -9.70 -6.64 -11.06
C ARG A 92 -9.19 -5.19 -11.19
N THR A 93 -8.56 -4.62 -10.17
CA THR A 93 -7.89 -3.30 -10.29
C THR A 93 -6.43 -3.41 -10.69
N LEU A 94 -5.91 -4.60 -10.99
CA LEU A 94 -4.51 -4.84 -11.35
C LEU A 94 -4.29 -5.11 -12.86
N ASP A 95 -5.32 -5.05 -13.71
CA ASP A 95 -5.16 -5.29 -15.16
C ASP A 95 -4.37 -4.18 -15.90
N TRP A 96 -4.28 -2.96 -15.34
CA TRP A 96 -3.56 -1.84 -15.96
C TRP A 96 -2.07 -1.77 -15.58
N LEU A 97 -1.62 -2.53 -14.57
CA LEU A 97 -0.21 -2.62 -14.17
C LEU A 97 0.57 -3.69 -14.97
N GLY A 98 -0.12 -4.47 -15.79
CA GLY A 98 0.44 -5.56 -16.61
C GLY A 98 0.81 -5.16 -18.04
N THR A 99 0.60 -3.92 -18.47
CA THR A 99 0.93 -3.47 -19.83
C THR A 99 2.21 -2.61 -19.83
N PRO A 100 3.38 -3.17 -20.16
CA PRO A 100 4.64 -2.43 -20.25
C PRO A 100 4.72 -1.41 -21.43
N HIS A 101 3.61 -1.07 -22.09
CA HIS A 101 3.59 -0.33 -23.36
C HIS A 101 2.80 0.98 -23.38
N LEU A 102 2.36 1.53 -22.25
CA LEU A 102 1.57 2.78 -22.21
C LEU A 102 2.38 4.02 -21.78
N LEU A 103 3.66 4.08 -22.18
CA LEU A 103 4.48 5.30 -22.09
C LEU A 103 4.88 5.87 -23.46
N ASP A 104 4.46 5.27 -24.57
CA ASP A 104 4.91 5.67 -25.92
C ASP A 104 3.94 6.60 -26.69
N ASP A 105 2.72 6.86 -26.19
CA ASP A 105 1.73 7.66 -26.93
C ASP A 105 1.35 8.99 -26.24
N ILE A 106 2.37 9.80 -25.91
CA ILE A 106 2.18 11.26 -25.78
C ILE A 106 3.23 11.96 -26.64
N ILE A 107 2.89 12.15 -27.91
CA ILE A 107 3.47 13.16 -28.82
C ILE A 107 2.32 14.06 -29.26
#